data_AF-A0A9W8JQ98-F1
#
_entry.id   AF-A0A9W8JQ98-F1
#
_cell.length_a   1.000
_cell.length_b   1.000
_cell.length_c   1.000
_cell.angle_alpha   90.00
_cell.angle_beta   90.00
_cell.angle_gamma   90.00
#
_symmetry.space_group_name_H-M   'P 1'
#
loop_
_entity.id
_entity.type
_entity.pdbx_description
1 polymer ?
#
loop_
_entity_poly.entity_id
_entity_poly.type
_entity_poly.pdbx_seq_one_letter_code
_entity_poly.pdbx_strand_id
1 'polypeptide(L)'
;MFRSVSMSSENRPQLPEVYKVAIWHNESGLIVSPFGRGLPLTTTARHDSTHPQDYHYPRCVMDDNIFLAFYPRRRIDYGFLFRVLAVSNNDLDAAIKQSSKSPPTFFLDFAIQEKWASLENLLLQVTKNLLEAHPNYRGMPDIDYPRLPHQYGYRHEHREKEVAYRCAKRARDAFTLLSALSSFAIALCLSRSPILAGVHRLRL
;
A
#
# COMPACT_ATOMS: atom_id res chain seq x y z
N MET A 1 -9.72 7.39 46.67
CA MET A 1 -8.44 8.12 46.51
C MET A 1 -7.71 7.48 45.34
N PHE A 2 -7.87 7.99 44.12
CA PHE A 2 -7.28 7.40 42.91
C PHE A 2 -5.89 8.01 42.68
N ARG A 3 -4.84 7.18 42.72
CA ARG A 3 -3.48 7.58 42.34
C ARG A 3 -3.39 7.66 40.82
N SER A 4 -3.17 8.86 40.28
CA SER A 4 -2.75 9.04 38.90
C SER A 4 -1.34 8.49 38.73
N VAL A 5 -1.18 7.44 37.94
CA VAL A 5 0.14 6.96 37.51
C VAL A 5 0.56 7.84 36.33
N SER A 6 1.43 8.81 36.58
CA SER A 6 2.13 9.53 35.53
C SER A 6 3.18 8.59 34.94
N MET A 7 2.88 7.97 33.79
CA MET A 7 3.90 7.28 33.01
C MET A 7 4.87 8.32 32.45
N SER A 8 6.10 8.29 32.93
CA SER A 8 7.22 9.03 32.36
C SER A 8 7.37 8.68 30.88
N SER A 9 7.59 9.71 30.06
CA SER A 9 7.73 9.63 28.60
C SER A 9 8.98 8.88 28.11
N GLU A 10 9.77 8.32 29.02
CA GLU A 10 11.14 7.85 28.80
C GLU A 10 11.23 6.40 28.31
N ASN A 11 10.14 5.64 28.31
CA ASN A 11 10.12 4.22 27.89
C ASN A 11 9.25 3.96 26.65
N ARG A 12 9.26 4.88 25.67
CA ARG A 12 8.72 4.53 24.35
C ARG A 12 9.74 3.67 23.61
N PRO A 13 9.39 2.46 23.15
CA PRO A 13 10.28 1.67 22.30
C PRO A 13 10.66 2.53 21.09
N GLN A 14 11.93 2.88 20.99
CA GLN A 14 12.46 3.58 19.82
C GLN A 14 12.31 2.65 18.62
N LEU A 15 11.70 3.16 17.56
CA LEU A 15 11.66 2.44 16.29
C LEU A 15 13.11 2.20 15.83
N PRO A 16 13.40 1.04 15.21
CA PRO A 16 14.74 0.78 14.68
C PRO A 16 15.17 1.92 13.77
N GLU A 17 16.45 2.29 13.85
CA GLU A 17 17.04 3.34 13.04
C GLU A 17 17.02 2.89 11.56
N VAL A 18 16.01 3.32 10.82
CA VAL A 18 15.88 3.02 9.39
C VAL A 18 16.76 4.01 8.64
N TYR A 19 17.90 3.55 8.11
CA TYR A 19 18.74 4.33 7.21
C TYR A 19 17.98 4.57 5.90
N LYS A 20 17.27 5.71 5.83
CA LYS A 20 16.63 6.17 4.60
C LYS A 20 17.68 6.88 3.76
N VAL A 21 18.27 6.19 2.79
CA VAL A 21 19.08 6.87 1.79
C VAL A 21 18.15 7.30 0.67
N ALA A 22 17.85 8.59 0.65
CA ALA A 22 17.23 9.28 -0.47
C ALA A 22 18.35 10.01 -1.22
N ILE A 23 18.67 9.55 -2.43
CA ILE A 23 19.68 10.18 -3.29
C ILE A 23 18.95 10.87 -4.42
N TRP A 24 19.16 12.17 -4.57
CA TRP A 24 18.72 12.90 -5.76
C TRP A 24 19.79 12.78 -6.84
N HIS A 25 19.43 12.29 -8.03
CA HIS A 25 20.30 12.22 -9.21
C HIS A 25 19.76 13.13 -10.33
N ASN A 26 20.62 13.92 -10.96
CA ASN A 26 20.19 14.94 -11.91
C ASN A 26 19.45 14.38 -13.14
N GLU A 27 19.76 13.17 -13.59
CA GLU A 27 19.10 12.53 -14.73
C GLU A 27 18.01 11.54 -14.32
N SER A 28 18.04 11.05 -13.08
CA SER A 28 17.22 9.91 -12.63
C SER A 28 16.28 10.25 -11.48
N GLY A 29 16.20 11.53 -11.08
CA GLY A 29 15.32 12.00 -10.02
C GLY A 29 15.61 11.41 -8.64
N LEU A 30 14.58 11.32 -7.81
CA LEU A 30 14.66 10.81 -6.45
C LEU A 30 14.81 9.27 -6.45
N ILE A 31 15.96 8.79 -6.01
CA ILE A 31 16.25 7.36 -5.81
C ILE A 31 16.11 7.08 -4.32
N VAL A 32 15.11 6.29 -3.96
CA VAL A 32 14.88 5.85 -2.57
C VAL A 32 15.35 4.42 -2.39
N SER A 33 16.31 4.22 -1.50
CA SER A 33 16.71 2.89 -1.06
C SER A 33 16.59 2.80 0.46
N PRO A 34 15.60 2.07 0.99
CA PRO A 34 15.41 1.95 2.44
C PRO A 34 16.52 1.16 3.15
N PHE A 35 17.44 0.51 2.40
CA PHE A 35 18.52 -0.32 2.95
C PHE A 35 19.81 -0.33 2.12
N GLY A 36 19.89 0.44 1.03
CA GLY A 36 21.06 0.46 0.15
C GLY A 36 22.10 1.47 0.62
N ARG A 37 23.36 1.04 0.74
CA ARG A 37 24.51 1.93 0.99
C ARG A 37 25.05 2.60 -0.28
N GLY A 38 24.43 2.36 -1.43
CA GLY A 38 24.90 2.83 -2.72
C GLY A 38 23.77 2.89 -3.74
N LEU A 39 24.07 3.53 -4.87
CA LEU A 39 23.19 3.57 -6.02
C LEU A 39 22.92 2.13 -6.52
N PRO A 40 21.68 1.82 -6.91
CA PRO A 40 21.37 0.55 -7.55
C PRO A 40 22.28 0.29 -8.75
N LEU A 41 22.89 -0.90 -8.84
CA LEU A 41 23.61 -1.33 -10.04
C LEU A 41 22.69 -1.52 -11.25
N THR A 42 21.40 -1.72 -10.98
CA THR A 42 20.35 -1.90 -11.97
C THR A 42 19.11 -1.14 -11.53
N THR A 43 18.78 -0.09 -12.26
CA THR A 43 17.44 0.53 -12.24
C THR A 43 16.58 -0.20 -13.27
N THR A 44 15.30 -0.42 -12.98
CA THR A 44 14.38 -0.83 -14.04
C THR A 44 14.26 0.33 -15.03
N ALA A 45 14.66 0.11 -16.28
CA ALA A 45 14.73 1.14 -17.33
C ALA A 45 13.35 1.70 -17.75
N ARG A 46 12.25 1.16 -17.23
CA ARG A 46 10.88 1.44 -17.65
C ARG A 46 10.07 2.10 -16.54
N HIS A 47 9.96 3.42 -16.62
CA HIS A 47 9.14 4.23 -15.73
C HIS A 47 7.64 3.90 -15.85
N ASP A 48 7.22 3.39 -17.01
CA ASP A 48 5.86 3.06 -17.42
C ASP A 48 5.42 1.64 -17.02
N SER A 49 6.29 0.83 -16.41
CA SER A 49 5.89 -0.53 -16.04
C SER A 49 4.87 -0.53 -14.89
N THR A 50 3.76 -1.21 -15.16
CA THR A 50 2.69 -1.51 -14.19
C THR A 50 2.77 -2.93 -13.63
N HIS A 51 3.84 -3.68 -13.95
CA HIS A 51 3.99 -5.05 -13.47
C HIS A 51 4.37 -5.08 -11.99
N PRO A 52 3.62 -5.81 -11.12
CA PRO A 52 3.90 -5.84 -9.68
C PRO A 52 5.31 -6.29 -9.30
N GLN A 53 5.93 -7.13 -10.12
CA GLN A 53 7.29 -7.63 -9.89
C GLN A 53 8.34 -6.52 -10.04
N ASP A 54 8.09 -5.54 -10.90
CA ASP A 54 9.02 -4.46 -11.18
C ASP A 54 9.09 -3.46 -10.03
N TYR A 55 8.06 -3.41 -9.17
CA TYR A 55 8.02 -2.57 -7.97
C TYR A 55 9.00 -3.02 -6.87
N HIS A 56 9.63 -4.20 -7.02
CA HIS A 56 10.66 -4.66 -6.09
C HIS A 56 12.06 -4.10 -6.39
N TYR A 57 12.26 -3.52 -7.56
CA TYR A 57 13.54 -2.97 -8.00
C TYR A 57 13.58 -1.44 -7.82
N PRO A 58 14.77 -0.85 -7.64
CA PRO A 58 14.92 0.59 -7.64
C PRO A 58 14.47 1.19 -8.98
N ARG A 59 13.58 2.18 -8.92
CA ARG A 59 13.02 2.88 -10.09
C ARG A 59 12.97 4.37 -9.83
N CYS A 60 13.09 5.16 -10.89
CA CYS A 60 12.71 6.56 -10.84
C CYS A 60 11.18 6.64 -10.94
N VAL A 61 10.57 7.22 -9.90
CA VAL A 61 9.11 7.30 -9.77
C VAL A 61 8.70 8.73 -10.10
N MET A 62 7.67 8.87 -10.93
CA MET A 62 7.04 10.16 -11.22
C MET A 62 6.18 10.60 -10.04
N ASP A 63 5.94 11.91 -9.91
CA ASP A 63 5.21 12.48 -8.77
C ASP A 63 3.80 11.89 -8.60
N ASP A 64 3.15 11.55 -9.71
CA ASP A 64 1.81 10.94 -9.76
C ASP A 64 1.76 9.53 -9.16
N ASN A 65 2.89 8.83 -9.14
CA ASN A 65 3.02 7.45 -8.69
C ASN A 65 3.96 7.30 -7.49
N ILE A 66 4.32 8.40 -6.82
CA ILE A 66 5.34 8.44 -5.75
C ILE A 66 5.06 7.45 -4.62
N PHE A 67 3.80 7.07 -4.40
CA PHE A 67 3.43 6.05 -3.43
C PHE A 67 4.05 4.68 -3.68
N LEU A 68 4.48 4.37 -4.91
CA LEU A 68 5.20 3.14 -5.25
C LEU A 68 6.56 3.05 -4.55
N ALA A 69 7.14 4.17 -4.10
CA ALA A 69 8.30 4.18 -3.20
C ALA A 69 8.06 3.42 -1.89
N PHE A 70 6.78 3.29 -1.49
CA PHE A 70 6.35 2.60 -0.28
C PHE A 70 5.88 1.16 -0.55
N TYR A 71 6.08 0.66 -1.77
CA TYR A 71 5.68 -0.70 -2.11
C TYR A 71 6.45 -1.72 -1.25
N PRO A 72 5.76 -2.59 -0.52
CA PRO A 72 6.40 -3.50 0.40
C PRO A 72 7.16 -4.60 -0.37
N ARG A 73 8.37 -4.93 0.11
CA ARG A 73 9.20 -5.99 -0.50
C ARG A 73 8.67 -7.40 -0.28
N ARG A 74 7.84 -7.59 0.75
CA ARG A 74 7.20 -8.85 1.10
C ARG A 74 5.71 -8.61 1.21
N ARG A 75 4.91 -9.66 1.00
CA ARG A 75 3.46 -9.58 1.20
C ARG A 75 3.18 -9.15 2.64
N ILE A 76 2.21 -8.26 2.79
CA ILE A 76 1.73 -7.82 4.09
C ILE A 76 0.53 -8.71 4.43
N ASP A 77 0.81 -9.90 4.94
CA ASP A 77 -0.18 -10.88 5.37
C ASP A 77 -0.06 -11.17 6.89
N TYR A 78 0.64 -10.32 7.63
CA TYR A 78 0.85 -10.44 9.06
C TYR A 78 0.31 -9.23 9.83
N GLY A 79 0.08 -9.42 11.13
CA GLY A 79 -0.47 -8.40 12.02
C GLY A 79 -2.00 -8.34 12.05
N PHE A 80 -2.55 -7.62 13.04
CA PHE A 80 -3.98 -7.63 13.32
C PHE A 80 -4.84 -7.15 12.15
N LEU A 81 -4.34 -6.15 11.41
CA LEU A 81 -5.06 -5.53 10.32
C LEU A 81 -5.00 -6.35 9.01
N PHE A 82 -3.82 -6.84 8.64
CA PHE A 82 -3.59 -7.49 7.35
C PHE A 82 -3.72 -9.03 7.39
N ARG A 83 -3.88 -9.65 8.57
CA ARG A 83 -4.10 -11.12 8.69
C ARG A 83 -5.27 -11.64 7.87
N VAL A 84 -6.24 -10.79 7.52
CA VAL A 84 -7.38 -11.18 6.66
C VAL A 84 -6.95 -11.52 5.23
N LEU A 85 -5.75 -11.11 4.83
CA LEU A 85 -5.12 -11.43 3.55
C LEU A 85 -4.25 -12.70 3.60
N ALA A 86 -4.04 -13.26 4.79
CA ALA A 86 -3.22 -14.46 5.06
C ALA A 86 -3.92 -15.76 4.64
N VAL A 87 -4.42 -15.79 3.41
CA VAL A 87 -5.09 -16.93 2.80
C VAL A 87 -4.14 -17.51 1.77
N SER A 88 -3.76 -18.80 1.89
CA SER A 88 -2.89 -19.45 0.92
C SER A 88 -3.58 -19.58 -0.45
N ASN A 89 -2.85 -19.89 -1.52
CA ASN A 89 -3.46 -20.11 -2.83
C ASN A 89 -4.45 -21.30 -2.82
N ASN A 90 -4.15 -22.33 -2.05
CA ASN A 90 -5.01 -23.51 -1.93
C ASN A 90 -6.27 -23.19 -1.13
N ASP A 91 -6.12 -22.47 0.00
CA ASP A 91 -7.27 -22.04 0.80
C ASP A 91 -8.15 -21.05 0.04
N LEU A 92 -7.56 -20.21 -0.80
CA LEU A 92 -8.29 -19.26 -1.63
C LEU A 92 -9.11 -19.97 -2.70
N ASP A 93 -8.58 -21.03 -3.33
CA ASP A 93 -9.35 -21.86 -4.27
C ASP A 93 -10.49 -22.63 -3.57
N ALA A 94 -10.22 -23.18 -2.38
CA ALA A 94 -11.23 -23.85 -1.55
C ALA A 94 -12.32 -22.89 -1.02
N ALA A 95 -12.01 -21.61 -0.92
CA ALA A 95 -12.93 -20.55 -0.56
C ALA A 95 -13.84 -20.12 -1.71
N ILE A 96 -13.60 -20.56 -2.95
CA ILE A 96 -14.54 -20.31 -4.05
C ILE A 96 -15.74 -21.24 -3.90
N LYS A 97 -16.91 -20.65 -3.65
CA LYS A 97 -18.19 -21.33 -3.47
C LYS A 97 -19.00 -21.31 -4.77
N GLN A 98 -19.84 -22.32 -4.94
CA GLN A 98 -20.79 -22.41 -6.03
C GLN A 98 -22.18 -22.00 -5.53
N SER A 99 -22.89 -21.18 -6.31
CA SER A 99 -24.26 -20.80 -6.02
C SER A 99 -25.22 -21.95 -6.33
N SER A 100 -26.35 -21.99 -5.64
CA SER A 100 -27.45 -22.92 -5.96
C SER A 100 -28.29 -22.50 -7.18
N LYS A 101 -27.91 -21.43 -7.90
CA LYS A 101 -28.64 -20.94 -9.09
C LYS A 101 -28.42 -21.84 -10.30
N SER A 102 -29.30 -21.74 -11.29
CA SER A 102 -29.13 -22.38 -12.61
C SER A 102 -29.12 -21.32 -13.72
N PRO A 103 -28.03 -21.19 -14.51
CA PRO A 103 -26.77 -21.93 -14.38
C PRO A 103 -26.01 -21.54 -13.10
N PRO A 104 -25.18 -22.44 -12.54
CA PRO A 104 -24.42 -22.15 -11.34
C PRO A 104 -23.37 -21.07 -11.60
N THR A 105 -23.27 -20.13 -10.66
CA THR A 105 -22.18 -19.15 -10.61
C THR A 105 -21.21 -19.48 -9.47
N PHE A 106 -20.02 -18.92 -9.52
CA PHE A 106 -18.93 -19.10 -8.57
C PHE A 106 -18.55 -17.76 -7.96
N PHE A 107 -18.34 -17.73 -6.65
CA PHE A 107 -18.02 -16.52 -5.90
C PHE A 107 -17.07 -16.82 -4.74
N LEU A 108 -16.32 -15.82 -4.29
CA LEU A 108 -15.49 -15.97 -3.10
C LEU A 108 -16.37 -16.05 -1.85
N ASP A 109 -16.03 -16.89 -0.88
CA ASP A 109 -16.73 -16.98 0.40
C ASP A 109 -17.07 -15.60 1.00
N PHE A 110 -18.34 -15.40 1.36
CA PHE A 110 -18.85 -14.10 1.82
C PHE A 110 -18.11 -13.58 3.06
N ALA A 111 -17.68 -14.45 3.98
CA ALA A 111 -16.96 -14.01 5.16
C ALA A 111 -15.57 -13.46 4.80
N ILE A 112 -14.93 -13.98 3.74
CA ILE A 112 -13.70 -13.40 3.20
C ILE A 112 -13.99 -12.09 2.50
N GLN A 113 -15.07 -12.03 1.69
CA GLN A 113 -15.44 -10.80 0.99
C GLN A 113 -15.64 -9.61 1.93
N GLU A 114 -16.40 -9.81 3.01
CA GLU A 114 -16.69 -8.79 4.02
C GLU A 114 -15.44 -8.31 4.75
N LYS A 115 -14.54 -9.23 5.13
CA LYS A 115 -13.27 -8.90 5.77
C LYS A 115 -12.38 -8.07 4.83
N TRP A 116 -12.29 -8.45 3.56
CA TRP A 116 -11.53 -7.70 2.57
C TRP A 116 -12.16 -6.34 2.29
N ALA A 117 -13.49 -6.26 2.18
CA ALA A 117 -14.19 -5.00 1.96
C ALA A 117 -13.99 -4.03 3.12
N SER A 118 -14.04 -4.53 4.35
CA SER A 118 -13.78 -3.73 5.56
C SER A 118 -12.35 -3.19 5.58
N LEU A 119 -11.35 -4.03 5.27
CA LEU A 119 -9.95 -3.61 5.20
C LEU A 119 -9.75 -2.56 4.10
N GLU A 120 -10.31 -2.78 2.92
CA GLU A 120 -10.21 -1.87 1.79
C GLU A 120 -10.79 -0.48 2.13
N ASN A 121 -11.99 -0.46 2.69
CA ASN A 121 -12.65 0.77 3.11
C ASN A 121 -11.84 1.52 4.17
N LEU A 122 -11.30 0.81 5.17
CA LEU A 122 -10.48 1.42 6.21
C LEU A 122 -9.22 2.07 5.62
N LEU A 123 -8.48 1.35 4.79
CA LEU A 123 -7.25 1.87 4.16
C LEU A 123 -7.56 3.08 3.27
N LEU A 124 -8.65 3.03 2.51
CA LEU A 124 -9.08 4.15 1.67
C LEU A 124 -9.48 5.38 2.49
N GLN A 125 -10.26 5.20 3.56
CA GLN A 125 -10.67 6.29 4.44
C GLN A 125 -9.46 6.94 5.12
N VAL A 126 -8.55 6.13 5.68
CA VAL A 126 -7.32 6.63 6.31
C VAL A 126 -6.50 7.43 5.29
N THR A 127 -6.32 6.89 4.08
CA THR A 127 -5.56 7.54 3.01
C THR A 127 -6.17 8.89 2.63
N LYS A 128 -7.49 8.91 2.33
CA LYS A 128 -8.19 10.14 1.93
C LYS A 128 -8.15 11.19 3.03
N ASN A 129 -8.50 10.80 4.26
CA ASN A 129 -8.52 11.71 5.40
C ASN A 129 -7.13 12.31 5.67
N LEU A 130 -6.06 11.53 5.54
CA LEU A 130 -4.70 12.03 5.75
C LEU A 130 -4.27 13.00 4.65
N LEU A 131 -4.54 12.67 3.38
CA LEU A 131 -4.20 13.53 2.25
C LEU A 131 -4.99 14.84 2.31
N GLU A 132 -6.31 14.79 2.50
CA GLU A 132 -7.17 15.97 2.58
C GLU A 132 -6.84 16.85 3.79
N ALA A 133 -6.42 16.25 4.92
CA ALA A 133 -5.99 17.00 6.10
C ALA A 133 -4.55 17.57 5.99
N HIS A 134 -3.84 17.31 4.90
CA HIS A 134 -2.50 17.85 4.67
C HIS A 134 -2.57 19.36 4.36
N PRO A 135 -1.75 20.23 4.98
CA PRO A 135 -1.89 21.69 4.83
C PRO A 135 -1.70 22.16 3.38
N ASN A 136 -0.87 21.42 2.64
CA ASN A 136 -0.56 21.71 1.24
C ASN A 136 -1.33 20.83 0.26
N TYR A 137 -2.43 20.16 0.67
CA TYR A 137 -3.17 19.22 -0.19
C TYR A 137 -3.48 19.79 -1.59
N ARG A 138 -3.90 21.06 -1.67
CA ARG A 138 -4.21 21.74 -2.96
C ARG A 138 -3.00 22.03 -3.84
N GLY A 139 -1.79 22.03 -3.28
CA GLY A 139 -0.55 22.26 -4.02
C GLY A 139 0.24 20.97 -4.28
N MET A 140 -0.29 19.81 -3.86
CA MET A 140 0.33 18.54 -4.15
C MET A 140 0.04 18.12 -5.60
N PRO A 141 0.98 17.43 -6.26
CA PRO A 141 0.69 16.74 -7.51
C PRO A 141 -0.48 15.78 -7.37
N ASP A 142 -1.26 15.63 -8.44
CA ASP A 142 -2.32 14.63 -8.50
C ASP A 142 -1.71 13.23 -8.41
N ILE A 143 -2.22 12.42 -7.48
CA ILE A 143 -1.78 11.04 -7.28
C ILE A 143 -2.69 10.13 -8.10
N ASP A 144 -2.11 9.29 -8.94
CA ASP A 144 -2.85 8.26 -9.67
C ASP A 144 -3.21 7.12 -8.70
N TYR A 145 -4.50 6.99 -8.39
CA TYR A 145 -4.94 5.97 -7.44
C TYR A 145 -4.79 4.59 -8.09
N PRO A 146 -4.14 3.62 -7.40
CA PRO A 146 -4.03 2.28 -7.93
C PRO A 146 -5.42 1.66 -8.05
N ARG A 147 -5.57 0.73 -8.99
CA ARG A 147 -6.79 -0.07 -9.11
C ARG A 147 -7.10 -0.73 -7.77
N LEU A 148 -8.29 -0.45 -7.25
CA LEU A 148 -8.75 -0.89 -5.95
C LEU A 148 -9.07 -2.39 -5.95
N PRO A 149 -8.89 -3.11 -4.83
CA PRO A 149 -9.17 -4.54 -4.74
C PRO A 149 -10.55 -4.95 -5.29
N HIS A 150 -11.62 -4.23 -4.95
CA HIS A 150 -12.97 -4.56 -5.45
C HIS A 150 -13.09 -4.50 -6.98
N GLN A 151 -12.30 -3.63 -7.63
CA GLN A 151 -12.32 -3.48 -9.09
C GLN A 151 -11.77 -4.72 -9.81
N TYR A 152 -11.10 -5.64 -9.11
CA TYR A 152 -10.70 -6.95 -9.66
C TYR A 152 -11.84 -7.99 -9.62
N GLY A 153 -13.01 -7.65 -9.06
CA GLY A 153 -14.22 -8.46 -9.14
C GLY A 153 -14.34 -9.58 -8.10
N TYR A 154 -13.59 -9.52 -6.98
CA TYR A 154 -13.71 -10.53 -5.92
C TYR A 154 -15.07 -10.51 -5.19
N ARG A 155 -15.82 -9.40 -5.32
CA ARG A 155 -17.18 -9.23 -4.77
C ARG A 155 -18.29 -9.72 -5.72
N HIS A 156 -17.93 -10.15 -6.93
CA HIS A 156 -18.88 -10.52 -7.97
C HIS A 156 -19.00 -12.04 -8.10
N GLU A 157 -20.16 -12.47 -8.60
CA GLU A 157 -20.37 -13.83 -9.08
C GLU A 157 -19.81 -13.98 -10.51
N HIS A 158 -19.19 -15.13 -10.79
CA HIS A 158 -18.58 -15.45 -12.09
C HIS A 158 -19.14 -16.75 -12.64
N ARG A 159 -19.10 -16.94 -13.96
CA ARG A 159 -19.60 -18.18 -14.60
C ARG A 159 -18.66 -19.37 -14.42
N GLU A 160 -17.37 -19.11 -14.22
CA GLU A 160 -16.34 -20.15 -14.11
C GLU A 160 -15.59 -20.01 -12.78
N LYS A 161 -15.34 -21.13 -12.12
CA LYS A 161 -14.57 -21.18 -10.85
C LYS A 161 -13.19 -20.55 -11.01
N GLU A 162 -12.50 -20.87 -12.11
CA GLU A 162 -11.15 -20.37 -12.40
C GLU A 162 -11.12 -18.84 -12.59
N VAL A 163 -12.20 -18.25 -13.12
CA VAL A 163 -12.30 -16.78 -13.23
C VAL A 163 -12.48 -16.16 -11.84
N ALA A 164 -13.37 -16.71 -11.01
CA ALA A 164 -13.57 -16.25 -9.63
C ALA A 164 -12.26 -16.33 -8.82
N TYR A 165 -11.54 -17.45 -8.93
CA TYR A 165 -10.23 -17.65 -8.30
C TYR A 165 -9.21 -16.59 -8.74
N ARG A 166 -9.05 -16.38 -10.06
CA ARG A 166 -8.11 -15.37 -10.58
C ARG A 166 -8.47 -13.95 -10.15
N CYS A 167 -9.75 -13.61 -10.12
CA CYS A 167 -10.26 -12.33 -9.60
C CYS A 167 -9.91 -12.15 -8.12
N ALA A 168 -10.18 -13.16 -7.28
CA ALA A 168 -9.84 -13.14 -5.87
C ALA A 168 -8.33 -13.03 -5.62
N LYS A 169 -7.52 -13.78 -6.37
CA LYS A 169 -6.05 -13.72 -6.28
C LYS A 169 -5.52 -12.33 -6.62
N ARG A 170 -5.98 -11.74 -7.73
CA ARG A 170 -5.59 -10.38 -8.15
C ARG A 170 -6.02 -9.32 -7.14
N ALA A 171 -7.24 -9.43 -6.61
CA ALA A 171 -7.73 -8.53 -5.56
C ALA A 171 -6.86 -8.60 -4.30
N ARG A 172 -6.51 -9.81 -3.85
CA ARG A 172 -5.60 -10.03 -2.71
C ARG A 172 -4.26 -9.34 -2.92
N ASP A 173 -3.70 -9.43 -4.12
CA ASP A 173 -2.42 -8.82 -4.45
C ASP A 173 -2.52 -7.28 -4.55
N ALA A 174 -3.66 -6.76 -5.01
CA ALA A 174 -3.91 -5.31 -5.10
C ALA A 174 -3.94 -4.60 -3.74
N PHE A 175 -4.26 -5.29 -2.64
CA PHE A 175 -4.12 -4.72 -1.29
C PHE A 175 -2.69 -4.25 -0.99
N THR A 176 -1.68 -4.85 -1.63
CA THR A 176 -0.29 -4.44 -1.51
C THR A 176 -0.08 -3.01 -2.03
N LEU A 177 -0.67 -2.67 -3.17
CA LEU A 177 -0.62 -1.32 -3.73
C LEU A 177 -1.39 -0.32 -2.86
N LEU A 178 -2.59 -0.71 -2.40
CA LEU A 178 -3.37 0.14 -1.51
C LEU A 178 -2.63 0.42 -0.19
N SER A 179 -1.93 -0.58 0.36
CA SER A 179 -1.11 -0.42 1.56
C SER A 179 0.08 0.52 1.35
N ALA A 180 0.69 0.50 0.15
CA ALA A 180 1.76 1.41 -0.22
C ALA A 180 1.25 2.86 -0.26
N LEU A 181 0.07 3.07 -0.87
CA LEU A 181 -0.60 4.37 -0.89
C LEU A 181 -0.95 4.88 0.52
N SER A 182 -1.52 4.03 1.37
CA SER A 182 -1.79 4.41 2.77
C SER A 182 -0.51 4.74 3.53
N SER A 183 0.56 3.97 3.31
CA SER A 183 1.86 4.22 3.95
C SER A 183 2.48 5.55 3.50
N PHE A 184 2.36 5.88 2.23
CA PHE A 184 2.76 7.17 1.68
C PHE A 184 1.99 8.32 2.36
N ALA A 185 0.66 8.24 2.43
CA ALA A 185 -0.16 9.26 3.07
C ALA A 185 0.20 9.46 4.56
N ILE A 186 0.45 8.36 5.29
CA ILE A 186 0.93 8.41 6.68
C ILE A 186 2.30 9.09 6.76
N ALA A 187 3.27 8.68 5.92
CA ALA A 187 4.61 9.23 5.94
C ALA A 187 4.63 10.73 5.64
N LEU A 188 3.83 11.16 4.66
CA LEU A 188 3.67 12.56 4.32
C LEU A 188 3.15 13.37 5.53
N CYS A 189 2.10 12.89 6.20
CA CYS A 189 1.55 13.56 7.38
C CYS A 189 2.49 13.55 8.59
N LEU A 190 3.32 12.51 8.76
CA LEU A 190 4.31 12.43 9.84
C LEU A 190 5.55 13.29 9.57
N SER A 191 5.85 13.57 8.29
CA SER A 191 7.01 14.38 7.89
C SER A 191 6.90 15.87 8.25
N ARG A 192 5.80 16.29 8.92
CA ARG A 192 5.58 17.61 9.52
C ARG A 192 6.60 18.05 10.58
N SER A 193 7.74 17.36 10.72
CA SER A 193 8.83 17.86 11.55
C SER A 193 9.47 19.08 10.87
N PRO A 194 9.63 20.21 11.57
CA PRO A 194 10.10 21.49 11.00
C PRO A 194 11.57 21.47 10.50
N ILE A 195 12.23 20.31 10.48
CA ILE A 195 13.62 20.17 10.00
C ILE A 195 13.71 20.41 8.49
N LEU A 196 12.62 20.23 7.72
CA LEU A 196 12.56 20.59 6.30
C LEU A 196 11.98 21.99 6.03
N ALA A 197 11.50 22.71 7.05
CA ALA A 197 11.13 24.12 6.90
C ALA A 197 12.37 25.02 6.65
N GLY A 198 13.58 24.49 6.86
CA GLY A 198 14.85 25.10 6.45
C GLY A 198 15.20 24.90 4.96
N VAL A 199 14.46 24.07 4.21
CA VAL A 199 14.65 23.90 2.76
C VAL A 199 13.57 24.69 1.99
N HIS A 200 13.22 25.87 2.49
CA HIS A 200 12.67 26.94 1.66
C HIS A 200 13.78 27.45 0.73
N ARG A 201 14.03 26.73 -0.38
CA ARG A 201 14.56 27.21 -1.67
C ARG A 201 14.96 26.02 -2.54
N LEU A 202 13.97 25.34 -3.09
CA LEU A 202 14.10 24.86 -4.47
C LEU A 202 13.05 25.64 -5.26
N ARG A 203 13.53 26.74 -5.85
CA ARG A 203 12.79 27.46 -6.89
C ARG A 203 12.68 26.50 -8.07
N LEU A 204 11.45 26.25 -8.50
CA LEU A 204 11.13 25.93 -9.89
C LEU A 204 11.64 27.06 -10.79
#